data_AF-A0A7Y7M998-F1
#
_entry.id   AF-A0A7Y7M998-F1
#
_cell.length_a   1.000
_cell.length_b   1.000
_cell.length_c   1.000
_cell.angle_alpha   90.00
_cell.angle_beta   90.00
_cell.angle_gamma   90.00
#
_symmetry.space_group_name_H-M   'P 1'
#
loop_
_entity.id
_entity.type
_entity.pdbx_description
1 polymer ?
#
loop_
_entity_poly.entity_id
_entity_poly.type
_entity_poly.pdbx_seq_one_letter_code
_entity_poly.pdbx_strand_id
1 'polypeptide(L)' 'LARGRAAAEAHAIRDAAQRLAAPDRMGRLFKVLALTSPGLPAPPGFQAHE' A
#
# COMPACT_ATOMS: atom_id res chain seq x y z
N LEU A 1 -7.66 9.54 -3.34
CA LEU A 1 -8.50 8.35 -3.58
C LEU A 1 -10.00 8.66 -3.48
N ALA A 2 -10.50 9.29 -2.41
CA ALA A 2 -11.94 9.53 -2.22
C ALA A 2 -12.46 10.94 -2.61
N ARG A 3 -11.67 11.75 -3.32
CA ARG A 3 -12.05 13.15 -3.66
C ARG A 3 -13.21 13.17 -4.65
N GLY A 4 -14.20 14.03 -4.40
CA GLY A 4 -15.37 14.21 -5.27
C GLY A 4 -16.43 13.11 -5.18
N ARG A 5 -16.32 12.18 -4.22
CA ARG A 5 -17.30 11.10 -4.02
C ARG A 5 -18.36 11.46 -2.99
N ALA A 6 -19.52 10.82 -3.08
CA ALA A 6 -20.54 10.89 -2.05
C ALA A 6 -19.98 10.40 -0.71
N ALA A 7 -20.49 10.92 0.41
CA ALA A 7 -19.90 10.69 1.73
C ALA A 7 -19.77 9.19 2.09
N ALA A 8 -20.80 8.39 1.79
CA ALA A 8 -20.79 6.94 2.04
C ALA A 8 -19.71 6.22 1.23
N GLU A 9 -19.58 6.54 -0.06
CA GLU A 9 -18.55 5.97 -0.95
C GLU A 9 -17.15 6.40 -0.50
N ALA A 10 -16.98 7.67 -0.15
CA ALA A 10 -15.73 8.19 0.38
C ALA A 10 -15.30 7.52 1.69
N HIS A 11 -16.27 7.13 2.53
CA HIS A 11 -16.00 6.37 3.75
C HIS A 11 -15.58 4.94 3.42
N ALA A 12 -16.31 4.25 2.54
CA ALA A 12 -16.00 2.88 2.13
C ALA A 12 -14.58 2.76 1.52
N ILE A 13 -14.20 3.71 0.66
CA ILE A 13 -12.84 3.75 0.07
C ILE A 13 -11.76 3.91 1.15
N ARG A 14 -12.01 4.77 2.15
CA ARG A 14 -11.05 4.99 3.24
C ARG A 14 -10.91 3.77 4.14
N ASP A 15 -12.03 3.14 4.52
CA ASP A 15 -11.97 1.93 5.33
C ASP A 15 -11.30 0.77 4.58
N ALA A 16 -11.60 0.60 3.29
CA ALA A 16 -10.92 -0.40 2.47
C ALA A 16 -9.40 -0.18 2.42
N ALA A 17 -8.94 1.07 2.25
CA ALA A 17 -7.52 1.39 2.30
C ALA A 17 -6.89 1.07 3.67
N GLN A 18 -7.59 1.38 4.77
CA GLN A 18 -7.12 1.05 6.12
C GLN A 18 -7.05 -0.46 6.35
N ARG A 19 -8.02 -1.24 5.87
CA ARG A 19 -7.97 -2.72 5.95
C ARG A 19 -6.72 -3.30 5.31
N LEU A 20 -6.28 -2.74 4.18
CA LEU A 20 -5.11 -3.19 3.45
C LEU A 20 -3.78 -2.77 4.10
N ALA A 21 -3.68 -1.53 4.57
CA ALA A 21 -2.40 -0.93 4.91
C ALA A 21 -2.15 -0.69 6.41
N ALA A 22 -3.19 -0.69 7.26
CA ALA A 22 -3.00 -0.39 8.68
C ALA A 22 -2.21 -1.51 9.39
N PRO A 23 -1.29 -1.17 10.31
CA PRO A 23 -0.40 -2.13 10.97
C PRO A 23 -1.13 -3.12 11.89
N ASP A 24 -2.27 -2.72 12.43
CA ASP A 24 -3.18 -3.53 13.24
C ASP A 24 -4.16 -4.37 12.39
N ARG A 25 -4.12 -4.22 11.07
CA ARG A 25 -4.90 -4.99 10.09
C ARG A 25 -3.93 -5.78 9.19
N MET A 26 -4.10 -5.72 7.86
CA MET A 26 -3.29 -6.51 6.94
C MET A 26 -1.89 -5.93 6.71
N GLY A 27 -1.65 -4.65 7.04
CA GLY A 27 -0.40 -3.95 6.72
C GLY A 27 0.85 -4.56 7.36
N ARG A 28 0.70 -5.20 8.53
CA ARG A 28 1.80 -5.95 9.16
C ARG A 28 1.84 -7.42 8.76
N LEU A 29 0.70 -8.01 8.41
CA LEU A 29 0.58 -9.44 8.14
C LEU A 29 0.98 -9.79 6.70
N PHE A 30 0.52 -9.00 5.73
CA PHE A 30 0.82 -9.21 4.31
C PHE A 30 2.24 -8.75 3.99
N LYS A 31 2.94 -9.55 3.19
CA LYS A 31 4.33 -9.29 2.78
C LYS A 31 4.39 -9.17 1.27
N VAL A 32 5.32 -8.36 0.80
CA VAL A 32 5.55 -8.12 -0.62
C VAL A 32 7.02 -8.35 -0.90
N LEU A 33 7.30 -9.03 -2.02
CA LEU A 33 8.65 -9.27 -2.53
C LEU A 33 8.71 -8.75 -3.97
N ALA A 34 9.78 -8.05 -4.32
CA ALA A 34 10.09 -7.66 -5.69
C ALA A 34 11.36 -8.39 -6.16
N LEU A 35 11.33 -8.92 -7.38
CA LEU A 35 12.50 -9.49 -8.06
C LEU A 35 12.87 -8.56 -9.22
N THR A 36 14.13 -8.12 -9.26
CA THR A 36 14.64 -7.15 -10.26
C THR A 36 15.99 -7.60 -10.82
N SER A 37 16.36 -7.07 -11.99
CA SER A 37 17.69 -7.31 -12.56
C SER A 37 18.78 -6.67 -11.68
N PRO A 38 19.98 -7.27 -11.58
CA PRO A 38 21.11 -6.68 -10.86
C PRO A 38 21.47 -5.28 -11.39
N GLY A 39 21.86 -4.39 -10.48
CA GLY A 39 22.29 -3.02 -10.82
C GLY A 39 21.16 -2.02 -11.07
N LEU A 40 19.89 -2.46 -11.07
CA LEU A 40 18.75 -1.54 -11.10
C LEU A 40 18.46 -0.99 -9.69
N PRO A 41 18.00 0.26 -9.57
CA PRO A 41 17.58 0.81 -8.29
C PRO A 41 16.38 0.04 -7.72
N ALA A 42 16.22 0.07 -6.39
CA ALA A 42 15.05 -0.50 -5.74
C ALA A 42 13.75 0.15 -6.27
N PRO A 43 12.70 -0.64 -6.54
CA PRO A 43 11.45 -0.11 -7.04
C PRO A 43 10.76 0.78 -5.98
N PRO A 44 9.93 1.76 -6.39
CA PRO A 44 9.19 2.60 -5.45
C PRO A 44 8.39 1.77 -4.44
N GLY A 45 8.46 2.16 -3.15
CA GLY A 45 7.82 1.43 -2.06
C GLY A 45 8.68 0.32 -1.45
N PHE A 46 9.89 0.07 -1.96
CA PHE A 46 10.90 -0.79 -1.36
C PHE A 46 12.09 0.05 -0.89
N GLN A 47 12.76 -0.39 0.18
CA GLN A 47 13.96 0.27 0.67
C GLN A 47 15.12 0.00 -0.29
N ALA A 48 16.02 0.98 -0.45
CA ALA A 48 17.27 0.77 -1.18
C ALA A 48 18.10 -0.30 -0.45
N HIS A 49 18.66 -1.24 -1.22
CA HIS A 49 19.66 -2.17 -0.72
C HIS A 49 21.01 -1.43 -0.74
N GLU A 50 21.66 -1.26 0.42
CA GLU A 50 23.05 -0.81 0.53
C GLU A 50 24.03 -1.92 0.10
#